data_AF-A0A5C8PQ48-F1
#
_entry.id   AF-A0A5C8PQ48-F1
#
_cell.length_a   1.000
_cell.length_b   1.000
_cell.length_c   1.000
_cell.angle_alpha   90.00
_cell.angle_beta   90.00
_cell.angle_gamma   90.00
#
_symmetry.space_group_name_H-M   'P 1'
#
loop_
_entity.id
_entity.type
_entity.pdbx_description
1 polymer ?
#
loop_
_entity_poly.entity_id
_entity_poly.type
_entity_poly.pdbx_seq_one_letter_code
_entity_poly.pdbx_strand_id
1 'polypeptide(L)' 'MPIPFTKLLVNHCYQTKSGEVRRVTSITPTGDVVFIAYPSNGGTSAGEEEQTAGALFAETAVEEVPCPT' A
#
# COMPACT_ATOMS: atom_id res chain seq x y z
N MET A 1 4.92 -29.83 7.74
CA MET A 1 3.66 -29.15 7.39
C MET A 1 3.99 -27.72 7.03
N PRO A 2 3.76 -27.24 5.80
CA PRO A 2 3.86 -25.81 5.53
C PRO A 2 2.71 -25.13 6.29
N ILE A 3 3.06 -24.19 7.17
CA ILE A 3 2.08 -23.31 7.81
C ILE A 3 1.36 -22.60 6.65
N PRO A 4 0.02 -22.56 6.61
CA PRO A 4 -0.68 -21.72 5.64
C PRO A 4 -0.35 -20.28 5.98
N PHE A 5 0.67 -19.74 5.32
CA PHE A 5 1.16 -18.40 5.53
C PHE A 5 0.10 -17.42 5.05
N THR A 6 -0.63 -16.86 6.00
CA THR A 6 -1.78 -16.00 5.75
C THR A 6 -1.28 -14.57 5.63
N LYS A 7 -1.57 -13.91 4.50
CA LYS A 7 -1.31 -12.47 4.33
C LYS A 7 -2.09 -11.70 5.39
N LEU A 8 -1.46 -10.70 6.01
CA LEU A 8 -2.16 -9.80 6.93
C LEU A 8 -2.97 -8.82 6.09
N LEU A 9 -4.30 -8.89 6.16
CA LEU A 9 -5.15 -7.88 5.51
C LEU A 9 -5.09 -6.59 6.31
N VAL A 10 -4.81 -5.50 5.61
CA VAL A 10 -4.74 -4.14 6.14
C VAL A 10 -5.51 -3.22 5.22
N ASN A 11 -5.94 -2.08 5.74
CA ASN A 11 -6.69 -1.11 4.95
C ASN A 11 -6.31 0.30 5.41
N HIS A 12 -5.03 0.63 5.21
CA HIS A 12 -4.44 1.92 5.58
C HIS A 12 -3.94 2.61 4.32
N CYS A 13 -4.09 3.93 4.27
CA CYS A 13 -3.61 4.73 3.15
C CYS A 13 -2.49 5.65 3.58
N TYR A 14 -1.46 5.72 2.76
CA TYR A 14 -0.28 6.54 3.01
C TYR A 14 -0.05 7.48 1.85
N GLN A 15 0.21 8.76 2.14
CA GLN A 15 0.60 9.71 1.11
C GLN A 15 2.12 9.68 0.93
N THR A 16 2.56 9.70 -0.32
CA THR A 16 3.96 9.78 -0.69
C THR A 16 4.40 11.23 -0.88
N LYS A 17 5.71 11.46 -0.97
CA LYS A 17 6.28 12.81 -1.22
C LYS A 17 5.80 13.46 -2.53
N SER A 18 5.38 12.66 -3.52
CA SER A 18 4.82 13.15 -4.79
C SER A 18 3.33 13.47 -4.71
N GLY A 19 2.70 13.27 -3.54
CA GLY A 19 1.28 13.46 -3.30
C GLY A 19 0.42 12.26 -3.70
N GLU A 20 0.99 11.20 -4.28
CA GLU A 20 0.29 9.95 -4.58
C GLU A 20 -0.13 9.26 -3.28
N VAL A 21 -1.37 8.78 -3.22
CA VAL A 21 -1.90 8.03 -2.07
C VAL A 21 -1.78 6.53 -2.36
N ARG A 22 -1.19 5.77 -1.45
CA ARG A 22 -1.02 4.32 -1.56
C ARG A 22 -1.85 3.63 -0.50
N ARG A 23 -2.85 2.86 -0.92
CA ARG A 23 -3.69 2.05 -0.04
C ARG A 23 -3.09 0.68 0.12
N VAL A 24 -2.54 0.39 1.29
CA VAL A 24 -2.05 -0.94 1.64
C VAL A 24 -3.24 -1.87 1.87
N THR A 25 -3.34 -2.93 1.08
CA THR A 25 -4.40 -3.95 1.15
C THR A 25 -3.94 -5.19 1.92
N SER A 26 -2.65 -5.54 1.81
CA SER A 26 -2.11 -6.64 2.59
C SER A 26 -0.60 -6.56 2.80
N ILE A 27 -0.11 -7.27 3.82
CA ILE A 27 1.31 -7.45 4.09
C ILE A 27 1.62 -8.95 4.07
N THR A 28 2.62 -9.33 3.29
CA THR A 28 3.10 -10.71 3.22
C THR A 28 3.95 -11.03 4.45
N PRO A 29 4.09 -12.31 4.83
CA PRO A 29 4.95 -12.72 5.95
C PRO A 29 6.44 -12.41 5.71
N THR A 30 6.85 -12.23 4.45
CA THR A 30 8.20 -11.81 4.07
C THR A 30 8.43 -10.32 4.30
N GLY A 31 7.38 -9.58 4.68
CA GLY A 31 7.44 -8.13 4.92
C GLY A 31 7.24 -7.31 3.64
N ASP A 32 6.77 -7.92 2.56
CA ASP A 32 6.34 -7.19 1.36
C ASP A 32 4.96 -6.59 1.59
N VAL A 33 4.76 -5.42 1.03
CA VAL A 33 3.54 -4.63 1.14
C VAL A 33 2.84 -4.66 -0.20
N VAL A 34 1.59 -5.07 -0.18
CA VAL A 34 0.68 -5.06 -1.33
C VAL A 34 -0.22 -3.84 -1.19
N PHE A 35 -0.24 -3.00 -2.21
CA PHE A 35 -0.94 -1.73 -2.17
C PHE A 35 -1.53 -1.34 -3.53
N ILE A 36 -2.48 -0.42 -3.50
CA ILE A 36 -3.10 0.21 -4.65
C ILE A 36 -2.66 1.68 -4.67
N ALA A 37 -2.06 2.14 -5.76
CA ALA A 37 -1.66 3.53 -5.92
C ALA A 37 -2.80 4.38 -6.51
N TYR A 38 -3.01 5.57 -5.95
CA TYR A 38 -3.96 6.57 -6.41
C TYR A 38 -3.20 7.85 -6.78
N PRO A 39 -3.25 8.26 -8.05
CA PRO A 39 -2.50 9.43 -8.51
C PRO A 39 -3.00 10.71 -7.84
N SER A 40 -2.07 11.62 -7.52
CA SER A 40 -2.35 12.93 -6.91
C SER A 40 -3.24 13.85 -7.76
N ASN A 41 -3.40 13.57 -9.06
CA ASN A 41 -4.12 14.40 -10.02
C ASN A 41 -5.66 14.28 -9.95
N GLY A 42 -6.24 13.81 -8.84
CA GLY A 42 -7.69 13.64 -8.70
C GLY A 42 -8.28 12.55 -9.59
N GLY A 43 -7.43 11.66 -10.12
CA GLY A 43 -7.87 10.46 -10.80
C GLY A 43 -8.49 9.51 -9.79
N THR A 44 -9.81 9.33 -9.85
CA THR A 44 -10.55 8.37 -9.00
C THR A 44 -10.22 6.91 -9.33
N SER A 45 -9.45 6.67 -10.38
CA SER A 45 -9.02 5.33 -10.76
C SER A 45 -7.92 4.84 -9.82
N ALA A 46 -8.30 3.91 -8.94
CA ALA A 46 -7.36 2.99 -8.34
C ALA A 46 -6.46 2.42 -9.43
N GLY A 47 -5.14 2.53 -9.25
CA GLY A 47 -4.18 1.80 -10.07
C GLY A 47 -4.33 0.29 -9.90
N GLU A 48 -3.50 -0.46 -10.61
CA GLU A 48 -3.39 -1.90 -10.39
C GLU A 48 -2.79 -2.20 -9.01
N GLU A 49 -3.10 -3.38 -8.47
CA GLU A 49 -2.48 -3.83 -7.23
C GLU A 49 -0.99 -4.07 -7.48
N GLU A 50 -0.15 -3.38 -6.71
CA GLU A 50 1.31 -3.45 -6.79
C GLU A 50 1.87 -4.07 -5.50
N GLN A 51 2.99 -4.77 -5.62
CA GLN A 51 3.71 -5.35 -4.49
C GLN A 51 5.13 -4.79 -4.45
N THR A 52 5.56 -4.34 -3.27
CA THR A 52 6.93 -3.86 -3.04
C THR A 52 7.45 -4.31 -1.69
N ALA A 53 8.78 -4.27 -1.50
CA ALA A 53 9.37 -4.54 -0.21
C ALA A 53 8.93 -3.50 0.82
N GLY A 54 8.58 -3.92 2.04
CA GLY A 54 8.08 -2.99 3.06
C GLY A 54 9.05 -1.87 3.44
N ALA A 55 10.37 -2.11 3.34
CA ALA A 55 11.37 -1.07 3.51
C ALA A 55 11.23 0.04 2.45
N LEU A 56 11.12 -0.34 1.17
CA LEU A 56 10.94 0.60 0.06
C LEU A 56 9.60 1.35 0.18
N PHE A 57 8.54 0.65 0.61
CA PHE A 57 7.26 1.29 0.90
C PHE A 57 7.41 2.37 1.98
N ALA A 58 8.01 2.02 3.11
CA ALA A 58 8.20 2.91 4.25
C ALA A 58 9.10 4.12 3.93
N GLU A 59 10.08 3.99 3.04
CA GLU A 59 10.92 5.13 2.61
C GLU A 59 10.13 6.18 1.80
N THR A 60 9.07 5.74 1.12
CA THR A 60 8.22 6.61 0.29
C THR A 60 7.00 7.15 1.03
N ALA A 61 6.50 6.41 2.02
CA ALA A 61 5.36 6.79 2.85
C ALA A 61 5.75 7.95 3.79
N VAL A 62 5.03 9.07 3.68
CA VAL A 62 5.29 10.28 4.48
C VAL A 62 4.36 10.33 5.68
N GLU A 63 3.07 10.20 5.42
CA GLU A 63 2.03 10.30 6.44
C GLU A 63 0.88 9.34 6.12
N GLU A 64 0.17 8.93 7.16
CA GLU A 64 -1.09 8.20 7.01
C GLU A 64 -2.21 9.20 6.70
N VAL A 65 -2.97 8.92 5.65
CA VAL A 65 -4.08 9.76 5.17
C VAL A 65 -5.36 8.94 5.08
N PRO A 66 -6.55 9.56 5.16
CA PRO A 66 -7.79 8.87 4.89
C PRO A 66 -7.80 8.29 3.47
N CYS A 67 -8.24 7.03 3.35
CA CYS A 67 -8.37 6.40 2.05
C CYS A 67 -9.43 7.11 1.20
N PRO A 68 -9.17 7.35 -0.10
CA PRO A 68 -10.18 7.86 -1.00
C PRO A 68 -11.34 6.86 -1.08
N THR A 69 -12.56 7.37 -0.85
CA THR A 69 -13.84 6.65 -1.05
C THR A 69 -14.23 6.57 -2.50
#